data_AF-A0A0Q4XLW6-F1
#
_entry.id   AF-A0A0Q4XLW6-F1
#
_cell.length_a   1.000
_cell.length_b   1.000
_cell.length_c   1.000
_cell.angle_alpha   90.00
_cell.angle_beta   90.00
_cell.angle_gamma   90.00
#
_symmetry.space_group_name_H-M   'P 1'
#
loop_
_entity.id
_entity.type
_entity.pdbx_description
1 polymer ?
#
loop_
_entity_poly.entity_id
_entity_poly.type
_entity_poly.pdbx_seq_one_letter_code
_entity_poly.pdbx_strand_id
1 'polypeptide(L)'
;MYWHWSAPSTVEAAISVIETEALPHLRSFESLEHWAAYYRETFPIALTGFPHERLILDIALGNLPAARAQLAELLPHFRENKSPDQPIYQYMRSLILPVAEPLLADDRPALAAILHGWESENIRGAKLERYWEPTPFPLERAPV
;
A
#
# COMPACT_ATOMS: atom_id res chain seq x y z
N MET A 1 -7.79 -15.15 24.25
CA MET A 1 -6.44 -15.55 24.69
C MET A 1 -5.60 -14.29 24.78
N TYR A 2 -5.07 -13.96 25.95
CA TYR A 2 -4.25 -12.74 26.14
C TYR A 2 -2.78 -13.14 26.13
N TRP A 3 -1.99 -12.46 25.29
CA TRP A 3 -0.54 -12.69 25.18
C TRP A 3 0.19 -11.93 26.27
N HIS A 4 0.97 -12.64 27.11
CA HIS A 4 1.85 -12.03 28.11
C HIS A 4 3.30 -12.06 27.60
N TRP A 5 3.71 -11.00 26.89
CA TRP A 5 5.02 -10.90 26.22
C TRP A 5 6.24 -11.02 27.15
N SER A 6 6.04 -10.84 28.46
CA SER A 6 7.08 -11.02 29.48
C SER A 6 7.35 -12.48 29.87
N ALA A 7 6.49 -13.42 29.47
CA ALA A 7 6.72 -14.84 29.70
C ALA A 7 7.51 -15.45 28.53
N PRO A 8 8.67 -16.10 28.76
CA PRO A 8 9.49 -16.67 27.69
C PRO A 8 8.74 -17.68 26.81
N SER A 9 7.84 -18.47 27.39
CA SER A 9 6.98 -19.42 26.66
C SER A 9 6.03 -18.74 25.67
N THR A 10 5.67 -17.47 25.90
CA THR A 10 4.85 -16.67 24.98
C THR A 10 5.64 -16.32 23.73
N VAL A 11 6.94 -16.01 23.85
CA VAL A 11 7.80 -15.68 22.70
C VAL A 11 8.02 -16.92 21.85
N GLU A 12 8.33 -18.06 22.45
CA GLU A 12 8.48 -19.34 21.74
C GLU A 12 7.20 -19.75 21.01
N ALA A 13 6.04 -19.62 21.67
CA ALA A 13 4.75 -19.89 21.06
C ALA A 13 4.45 -18.93 19.89
N ALA A 14 4.78 -17.63 20.03
CA ALA A 14 4.60 -16.66 18.96
C ALA A 14 5.49 -16.96 17.75
N ILE A 15 6.77 -17.29 17.99
CA ILE A 15 7.70 -17.71 16.94
C ILE A 15 7.16 -18.95 16.22
N SER A 16 6.69 -19.96 16.97
CA SER A 16 6.11 -21.16 16.37
C SER A 16 4.95 -20.82 15.44
N VAL A 17 3.99 -20.00 15.88
CA VAL A 17 2.84 -19.59 15.03
C VAL A 17 3.31 -18.80 13.81
N ILE A 18 4.30 -17.91 13.96
CA ILE A 18 4.88 -17.17 12.84
C ILE A 18 5.49 -18.13 11.82
N GLU A 19 6.29 -19.10 12.28
CA GLU A 19 7.00 -20.04 11.42
C GLU A 19 6.08 -21.07 10.75
N THR A 20 5.07 -21.57 11.46
CA THR A 20 4.22 -22.67 10.98
C THR A 20 2.92 -22.23 10.31
N GLU A 21 2.45 -21.01 10.58
CA GLU A 21 1.17 -20.52 10.04
C GLU A 21 1.35 -19.25 9.22
N ALA A 22 1.91 -18.19 9.80
CA ALA A 22 1.94 -16.88 9.15
C ALA A 22 2.90 -16.84 7.93
N LEU A 23 4.13 -17.32 8.09
CA LEU A 23 5.13 -17.31 7.02
C LEU A 23 4.72 -18.17 5.81
N PRO A 24 4.22 -19.41 5.97
CA PRO A 24 3.71 -20.18 4.83
C PRO A 24 2.59 -19.45 4.08
N HIS A 25 1.65 -18.82 4.80
CA HIS A 25 0.58 -18.05 4.18
C HIS A 25 1.12 -16.84 3.41
N LEU A 26 1.99 -16.04 4.04
CA LEU A 26 2.60 -14.87 3.39
C LEU A 26 3.44 -15.26 2.16
N ARG A 27 4.15 -16.39 2.21
CA ARG A 27 4.95 -16.90 1.08
C ARG A 27 4.10 -17.47 -0.06
N SER A 28 2.82 -17.74 0.17
CA SER A 28 1.91 -18.21 -0.89
C SER A 28 1.53 -17.10 -1.87
N PHE A 29 1.74 -15.83 -1.50
CA PHE A 29 1.54 -14.69 -2.38
C PHE A 29 2.75 -14.51 -3.31
N GLU A 30 2.63 -15.00 -4.54
CA GLU A 30 3.68 -14.91 -5.56
C GLU A 30 3.74 -13.53 -6.27
N SER A 31 2.73 -12.68 -6.07
CA SER A 31 2.67 -11.37 -6.70
C SER A 31 1.78 -10.40 -5.92
N LEU A 32 1.95 -9.09 -6.20
CA LEU A 32 1.10 -8.04 -5.62
C LEU A 32 -0.37 -8.20 -6.01
N GLU A 33 -0.64 -8.66 -7.24
CA GLU A 33 -1.99 -8.95 -7.73
C GLU A 33 -2.66 -10.06 -6.92
N HIS A 34 -1.94 -11.16 -6.65
CA HIS A 34 -2.47 -12.26 -5.84
C HIS A 34 -2.78 -11.80 -4.41
N TRP A 35 -1.86 -11.05 -3.80
CA TRP A 35 -2.09 -10.47 -2.48
C TRP A 35 -3.28 -9.49 -2.47
N ALA A 36 -3.40 -8.62 -3.49
CA ALA A 36 -4.46 -7.63 -3.55
C ALA A 36 -5.85 -8.25 -3.74
N ALA A 37 -5.96 -9.34 -4.52
CA ALA A 37 -7.19 -10.12 -4.65
C ALA A 37 -7.61 -10.70 -3.30
N TYR A 38 -6.69 -11.40 -2.63
CA TYR A 38 -6.92 -11.93 -1.28
C TYR A 38 -7.34 -10.85 -0.29
N TYR A 39 -6.65 -9.70 -0.30
CA TYR A 39 -6.95 -8.59 0.60
C TYR A 39 -8.37 -8.06 0.41
N ARG A 40 -8.80 -7.89 -0.85
CA ARG A 40 -10.14 -7.40 -1.20
C ARG A 40 -11.25 -8.38 -0.86
N GLU A 41 -11.00 -9.68 -1.03
CA GLU A 41 -11.98 -10.73 -0.74
C GLU A 41 -12.12 -11.01 0.76
N THR A 42 -11.02 -10.90 1.50
CA THR A 42 -10.96 -11.33 2.90
C THR A 42 -11.32 -10.22 3.87
N PHE A 43 -10.93 -8.97 3.57
CA PHE A 43 -11.05 -7.89 4.54
C PHE A 43 -12.07 -6.84 4.07
N PRO A 44 -13.20 -6.66 4.77
CA PRO A 44 -14.19 -5.63 4.43
C PRO A 44 -13.60 -4.22 4.34
N ILE A 45 -12.54 -3.94 5.13
CA ILE A 45 -11.82 -2.66 5.10
C ILE A 45 -11.18 -2.36 3.74
N ALA A 46 -10.91 -3.36 2.90
CA ALA A 46 -10.43 -3.12 1.55
C ALA A 46 -11.45 -2.37 0.67
N LEU A 47 -12.75 -2.49 0.99
CA LEU A 47 -13.84 -1.83 0.27
C LEU A 47 -14.32 -0.56 0.96
N THR A 48 -14.27 -0.52 2.30
CA THR A 48 -14.80 0.57 3.12
C THR A 48 -13.74 1.39 3.86
N GLY A 49 -12.47 1.07 3.68
CA GLY A 49 -11.33 1.68 4.36
C GLY A 49 -10.97 3.05 3.79
N PHE A 50 -9.70 3.41 3.89
CA PHE A 50 -9.29 4.75 3.50
C PHE A 50 -9.17 4.87 1.96
N PRO A 51 -9.88 5.83 1.34
CA PRO A 51 -9.98 5.88 -0.12
C PRO A 51 -8.65 6.18 -0.84
N HIS A 52 -7.68 6.77 -0.14
CA HIS A 52 -6.34 6.97 -0.67
C HIS A 52 -5.55 5.66 -0.81
N GLU A 53 -5.70 4.72 0.13
CA GLU A 53 -5.04 3.40 0.05
C GLU A 53 -5.54 2.63 -1.16
N ARG A 54 -6.86 2.65 -1.39
CA ARG A 54 -7.48 2.05 -2.58
C ARG A 54 -6.97 2.69 -3.86
N LEU A 55 -6.85 4.03 -3.89
CA LEU A 55 -6.30 4.76 -5.04
C LEU A 55 -4.86 4.32 -5.35
N ILE A 56 -3.99 4.28 -4.34
CA ILE A 56 -2.58 3.89 -4.53
C ILE A 56 -2.48 2.41 -4.95
N LEU A 57 -3.29 1.53 -4.37
CA LEU A 57 -3.31 0.12 -4.74
C LEU A 57 -3.74 -0.07 -6.21
N ASP A 58 -4.78 0.64 -6.66
CA ASP A 58 -5.21 0.56 -8.06
C ASP A 58 -4.18 1.16 -9.03
N ILE A 59 -3.43 2.20 -8.64
CA ILE A 59 -2.27 2.68 -9.42
C ILE A 59 -1.21 1.59 -9.51
N ALA A 60 -0.79 1.00 -8.39
CA ALA A 60 0.26 -0.01 -8.34
C ALA A 60 -0.07 -1.24 -9.19
N LEU A 61 -1.34 -1.67 -9.17
CA LEU A 61 -1.86 -2.77 -9.98
C LEU A 61 -2.02 -2.43 -11.47
N GLY A 62 -1.86 -1.16 -11.86
CA GLY A 62 -2.08 -0.71 -13.24
C GLY A 62 -3.55 -0.47 -13.62
N ASN A 63 -4.47 -0.46 -12.65
CA ASN A 63 -5.90 -0.20 -12.83
C ASN A 63 -6.18 1.32 -12.97
N LEU A 64 -5.47 1.99 -13.89
CA LEU A 64 -5.53 3.45 -14.05
C LEU A 64 -6.94 4.02 -14.28
N PRO A 65 -7.85 3.35 -15.01
CA PRO A 65 -9.23 3.81 -15.13
C PRO A 65 -9.97 3.91 -13.78
N ALA A 66 -9.82 2.90 -12.92
CA ALA A 66 -10.43 2.91 -11.58
C ALA A 66 -9.78 3.97 -10.69
N ALA A 67 -8.44 4.06 -10.72
CA ALA A 67 -7.69 5.08 -10.00
C ALA A 67 -8.13 6.50 -10.40
N ARG A 68 -8.34 6.78 -11.70
CA ARG A 68 -8.83 8.09 -12.16
C ARG A 68 -10.23 8.41 -11.65
N ALA A 69 -11.15 7.44 -11.62
CA ALA A 69 -12.48 7.65 -11.07
C ALA A 69 -12.41 8.04 -9.58
N GLN A 70 -11.57 7.36 -8.80
CA GLN A 70 -11.33 7.69 -7.40
C GLN A 70 -10.66 9.05 -7.23
N LEU A 71 -9.67 9.38 -8.06
CA LEU A 71 -9.00 10.68 -8.02
C LEU A 71 -10.00 11.82 -8.28
N ALA A 72 -10.93 11.65 -9.21
CA ALA A 72 -11.95 12.65 -9.51
C ALA A 72 -12.84 12.96 -8.29
N GLU A 73 -13.14 11.95 -7.47
CA GLU A 73 -13.88 12.12 -6.22
C GLU A 73 -13.01 12.77 -5.12
N LEU A 74 -11.75 12.35 -4.99
CA LEU A 74 -10.88 12.77 -3.90
C LEU A 74 -10.27 14.17 -4.09
N LEU A 75 -9.78 14.46 -5.29
CA LEU A 75 -8.96 15.64 -5.56
C LEU A 75 -9.64 16.97 -5.15
N PRO A 76 -10.96 17.19 -5.37
CA PRO A 76 -11.63 18.41 -4.90
C PRO A 76 -11.57 18.64 -3.38
N HIS A 77 -11.46 17.58 -2.58
CA HIS A 77 -11.41 17.66 -1.12
C HIS A 77 -10.00 17.96 -0.58
N PHE A 78 -8.96 17.62 -1.36
CA PHE A 78 -7.57 17.63 -0.92
C PHE A 78 -6.68 18.66 -1.64
N ARG A 79 -7.15 19.22 -2.77
CA ARG A 79 -6.42 20.23 -3.55
C ARG A 79 -6.04 21.44 -2.70
N GLU A 80 -7.03 22.05 -2.04
CA GLU A 80 -6.79 23.11 -1.06
C GLU A 80 -6.41 22.50 0.28
N ASN A 81 -5.53 23.16 1.04
CA ASN A 81 -5.21 22.72 2.39
C ASN A 81 -6.24 23.24 3.40
N LYS A 82 -7.45 22.65 3.41
CA LYS A 82 -8.57 23.13 4.24
C LYS A 82 -8.41 22.82 5.74
N SER A 83 -7.51 21.91 6.10
CA SER A 83 -7.30 21.47 7.49
C SER A 83 -5.81 21.29 7.78
N PRO A 84 -5.02 22.39 7.80
CA PRO A 84 -3.56 22.35 7.93
C PRO A 84 -3.09 21.61 9.19
N ASP A 85 -3.83 21.75 10.29
CA ASP A 85 -3.45 21.22 11.60
C ASP A 85 -3.94 19.79 11.85
N GLN A 86 -4.65 19.17 10.90
CA GLN A 86 -5.21 17.83 11.09
C GLN A 86 -4.26 16.76 10.49
N PRO A 87 -3.60 15.91 11.31
CA PRO A 87 -2.54 15.02 10.84
C PRO A 87 -3.01 14.01 9.79
N ILE A 88 -4.18 13.39 10.00
CA ILE A 88 -4.74 12.43 9.04
C ILE A 88 -5.03 13.09 7.70
N TYR A 89 -5.55 14.33 7.71
CA TYR A 89 -5.81 15.08 6.48
C TYR A 89 -4.51 15.38 5.73
N GLN A 90 -3.45 15.79 6.44
CA GLN A 90 -2.14 16.01 5.81
C GLN A 90 -1.54 14.72 5.23
N TYR A 91 -1.67 13.60 5.94
CA TYR A 91 -1.23 12.30 5.46
C TYR A 91 -1.96 11.87 4.18
N MET A 92 -3.29 12.03 4.12
CA MET A 92 -4.04 11.74 2.90
C MET A 92 -3.63 12.65 1.74
N ARG A 93 -3.40 13.95 2.00
CA ARG A 93 -2.92 14.90 0.99
C ARG A 93 -1.55 14.54 0.46
N SER A 94 -0.62 14.10 1.32
CA SER A 94 0.73 13.74 0.90
C SER A 94 0.76 12.51 0.00
N LEU A 95 -0.28 11.67 0.02
CA LEU A 95 -0.40 10.52 -0.87
C LEU A 95 -1.19 10.84 -2.15
N ILE A 96 -2.26 11.63 -2.05
CA ILE A 96 -3.15 11.92 -3.19
C ILE A 96 -2.53 12.93 -4.18
N LEU A 97 -1.89 13.99 -3.67
CA LEU A 97 -1.42 15.08 -4.54
C LEU A 97 -0.26 14.69 -5.47
N PRO A 98 0.78 13.94 -5.03
CA PRO A 98 1.90 13.61 -5.91
C PRO A 98 1.50 12.78 -7.12
N VAL A 99 0.50 11.91 -6.99
CA VAL A 99 0.04 11.04 -8.08
C VAL A 99 -0.98 11.70 -8.99
N ALA A 100 -1.52 12.87 -8.62
CA ALA A 100 -2.67 13.45 -9.32
C ALA A 100 -2.37 13.83 -10.78
N GLU A 101 -1.30 14.57 -11.02
CA GLU A 101 -0.90 14.94 -12.39
C GLU A 101 -0.42 13.72 -13.20
N PRO A 102 0.52 12.88 -12.72
CA PRO A 102 0.95 11.69 -13.45
C PRO A 102 -0.20 10.76 -13.83
N LEU A 103 -1.19 10.57 -12.94
CA LEU A 103 -2.35 9.73 -13.20
C LEU A 103 -3.29 10.31 -14.28
N LEU A 104 -3.43 11.64 -14.34
CA LEU A 104 -4.22 12.30 -15.38
C LEU A 104 -3.51 12.31 -16.74
N ALA A 105 -2.18 12.29 -16.73
CA ALA A 105 -1.35 12.23 -17.93
C ALA A 105 -1.09 10.81 -18.45
N ASP A 106 -1.58 9.77 -17.76
CA ASP A 106 -1.21 8.37 -18.00
C ASP A 106 0.32 8.15 -17.97
N ASP A 107 1.05 8.95 -17.19
CA ASP A 107 2.50 8.89 -17.05
C ASP A 107 2.90 7.75 -16.10
N ARG A 108 2.90 6.54 -16.64
CA ARG A 108 3.25 5.33 -15.90
C ARG A 108 4.67 5.36 -15.33
N PRO A 109 5.71 5.82 -16.06
CA PRO A 109 7.04 5.98 -15.49
C PRO A 109 7.07 6.92 -14.27
N ALA A 110 6.38 8.06 -14.33
CA ALA A 110 6.33 8.98 -13.19
C ALA A 110 5.57 8.38 -11.99
N LEU A 111 4.45 7.70 -12.24
CA LEU A 111 3.72 6.97 -11.19
C LEU A 111 4.59 5.88 -10.54
N ALA A 112 5.30 5.08 -11.34
CA ALA A 112 6.21 4.06 -10.83
C ALA A 112 7.34 4.67 -9.99
N ALA A 113 7.94 5.78 -10.44
CA ALA A 113 8.97 6.48 -9.68
C ALA A 113 8.48 6.96 -8.31
N ILE A 114 7.23 7.45 -8.22
CA ILE A 114 6.61 7.84 -6.94
C ILE A 114 6.43 6.62 -6.03
N LEU A 115 5.91 5.51 -6.57
CA LEU A 115 5.68 4.28 -5.79
C LEU A 115 6.99 3.69 -5.25
N HIS A 116 8.02 3.59 -6.09
CA HIS A 116 9.36 3.14 -5.68
C HIS A 116 10.00 4.05 -4.63
N GLY A 117 9.78 5.37 -4.75
CA GLY A 117 10.19 6.34 -3.75
C GLY A 117 9.58 6.04 -2.39
N TRP A 118 8.26 5.88 -2.33
CA TRP A 118 7.55 5.55 -1.09
C TRP A 118 7.92 4.18 -0.52
N GLU A 119 8.07 3.16 -1.38
CA GLU A 119 8.51 1.83 -0.95
C GLU A 119 9.90 1.91 -0.30
N SER A 120 10.86 2.57 -0.96
CA SER A 120 12.22 2.73 -0.44
C SER A 120 12.26 3.48 0.90
N GLU A 121 11.46 4.53 1.04
CA GLU A 121 11.33 5.27 2.31
C GLU A 121 10.76 4.40 3.43
N ASN A 122 9.72 3.62 3.13
CA ASN A 122 9.10 2.71 4.09
C ASN A 122 10.07 1.59 4.52
N ILE A 123 10.78 0.98 3.58
CA ILE A 123 11.80 -0.05 3.85
C ILE A 123 12.93 0.50 4.74
N ARG A 124 13.36 1.74 4.48
CA ARG A 124 14.36 2.43 5.32
C ARG A 124 13.83 2.72 6.73
N GLY A 125 12.62 3.26 6.83
CA GLY A 125 11.98 3.53 8.11
C GLY A 125 11.78 2.25 8.96
N ALA A 126 11.48 1.13 8.30
CA ALA A 126 11.30 -0.17 8.92
C ALA A 126 12.61 -0.93 9.22
N LYS A 127 13.77 -0.41 8.78
CA LYS A 127 15.09 -1.04 8.92
C LYS A 127 15.18 -2.43 8.26
N LEU A 128 14.53 -2.57 7.11
CA LEU A 128 14.43 -3.83 6.36
C LEU A 128 15.32 -3.88 5.13
N GLU A 129 16.14 -2.85 4.88
CA GLU A 129 16.92 -2.68 3.65
C GLU A 129 17.79 -3.91 3.32
N ARG A 130 18.35 -4.55 4.34
CA ARG A 130 19.22 -5.72 4.17
C ARG A 130 18.50 -6.99 3.69
N TYR A 131 17.17 -7.00 3.73
CA TYR A 131 16.33 -8.15 3.39
C TYR A 131 15.41 -7.88 2.19
N TRP A 132 15.46 -6.67 1.65
CA TRP A 132 14.54 -6.22 0.61
C TRP A 132 15.28 -6.08 -0.71
N GLU A 133 14.60 -6.52 -1.77
CA GLU A 133 15.00 -6.32 -3.15
C GLU A 133 13.83 -5.61 -3.86
N PRO A 134 14.06 -4.47 -4.54
CA PRO A 134 13.01 -3.80 -5.30
C PRO A 134 12.43 -4.72 -6.36
N THR A 135 11.11 -4.75 -6.48
CA THR A 135 10.41 -5.51 -7.52
C THR A 135 9.52 -4.59 -8.34
N PRO A 136 9.38 -4.80 -9.66
CA PRO A 136 8.56 -3.93 -10.49
C PRO A 136 7.09 -4.05 -10.11
N PHE A 137 6.40 -2.92 -9.98
CA PHE A 137 4.96 -2.87 -9.84
C PHE A 137 4.27 -3.40 -11.11
N PRO A 138 3.08 -4.03 -11.00
CA PRO A 138 2.31 -4.45 -12.16
C PRO A 138 2.05 -3.33 -13.20
N LEU A 139 1.87 -2.09 -12.73
CA LEU A 139 1.82 -0.87 -13.55
C LEU A 139 2.93 -0.79 -14.62
N GLU A 140 4.13 -1.21 -14.28
CA GLU A 140 5.33 -1.10 -15.13
C GLU A 140 5.34 -2.14 -16.25
N ARG A 141 4.49 -3.17 -16.18
CA ARG A 141 4.50 -4.32 -17.09
C ARG A 141 3.42 -4.24 -18.17
N ALA A 142 2.37 -3.46 -17.94
CA ALA A 142 1.27 -3.38 -18.89
C ALA A 142 1.69 -2.61 -20.16
N PRO A 143 1.30 -3.05 -21.37
CA PRO A 143 1.62 -2.35 -22.60
C PRO A 143 1.02 -0.93 -22.60
N VAL A 144 1.71 -0.05 -23.34
CA VAL A 144 1.33 1.35 -23.59
C VAL A 144 0.21 1.41 -24.62
#